data_AF-C3PUN5-F1
#
_entry.id   AF-C3PUN5-F1
#
_cell.length_a   1.000
_cell.length_b   1.000
_cell.length_c   1.000
_cell.angle_alpha   90.00
_cell.angle_beta   90.00
_cell.angle_gamma   90.00
#
_symmetry.space_group_name_H-M   'P 1'
#
loop_
_entity.id
_entity.type
_entity.pdbx_description
1 polymer ?
#
loop_
_entity_poly.entity_id
_entity_poly.type
_entity_poly.pdbx_seq_one_letter_code
_entity_poly.pdbx_strand_id
1 'polypeptide(L)'
;MDSIRDLKRLLYERTETLRRRDEIVEVLEKALEERDATIRYLQNEIDKFRQIVELNLASTATDPNQRLKRQAISAEPLRGDTKPVLKFTKPQRSRELIKTAILDNDFMKNLELTQIREIVDCMYPVTFPSGSIIIQEGDVGSTVFVMEEGKVEVSRDGKYLSTLQHGKVLGELAILYNCKRTATITAATDCQLWAIDRQCFQTIMMRTGLSRQAEYTDFLKSVPIFKNLPEETLIKISDVLEETLLSAIINK
;
A
#
# COMPACT_ATOMS: atom_id res chain seq x y z
N MET A 1 4.66 67.94 -32.95
CA MET A 1 3.82 67.35 -31.89
C MET A 1 3.47 65.89 -32.17
N ASP A 2 3.48 65.42 -33.42
CA ASP A 2 3.07 64.05 -33.78
C ASP A 2 4.02 62.95 -33.27
N SER A 3 5.34 63.18 -33.30
CA SER A 3 6.33 62.21 -32.84
C SER A 3 6.19 61.80 -31.36
N ILE A 4 5.71 62.69 -30.48
CA ILE A 4 5.49 62.37 -29.05
C ILE A 4 4.22 61.52 -28.86
N ARG A 5 3.19 61.73 -29.69
CA ARG A 5 1.96 60.90 -29.67
C ARG A 5 2.25 59.49 -30.17
N ASP A 6 3.04 59.38 -31.23
CA ASP A 6 3.47 58.08 -31.76
C ASP A 6 4.33 57.31 -30.75
N LEU A 7 5.27 57.99 -30.07
CA LEU A 7 6.07 57.37 -29.02
C LEU A 7 5.22 56.87 -27.84
N LYS A 8 4.20 57.63 -27.42
CA LYS A 8 3.28 57.23 -26.35
C LYS A 8 2.44 56.02 -26.76
N ARG A 9 1.98 55.97 -28.01
CA ARG A 9 1.24 54.82 -28.56
C ARG A 9 2.13 53.58 -28.61
N LEU A 10 3.37 53.71 -29.09
CA LEU A 10 4.36 52.62 -29.11
C LEU A 10 4.71 52.12 -27.70
N LEU A 11 4.88 53.03 -26.74
CA LEU A 11 5.09 52.66 -25.34
C LEU A 11 3.90 51.90 -24.78
N TYR A 12 2.67 52.36 -25.03
CA TYR A 12 1.45 51.70 -24.59
C TYR A 12 1.31 50.28 -25.16
N GLU A 13 1.48 50.13 -26.48
CA GLU A 13 1.48 48.82 -27.16
C GLU A 13 2.59 47.90 -26.62
N ARG A 14 3.76 48.46 -26.29
CA ARG A 14 4.87 47.70 -25.71
C ARG A 14 4.62 47.28 -24.25
N THR A 15 3.99 48.12 -23.44
CA THR A 15 3.58 47.75 -22.07
C THR A 15 2.49 46.69 -22.08
N GLU A 16 1.52 46.76 -22.99
CA GLU A 16 0.47 45.74 -23.11
C GLU A 16 1.03 44.40 -23.61
N THR A 17 2.00 44.41 -24.53
CA THR A 17 2.68 43.18 -24.96
C THR A 17 3.57 42.58 -23.87
N LEU A 18 4.19 43.40 -23.01
CA LEU A 18 4.91 42.92 -21.84
C LEU A 18 3.95 42.28 -20.83
N ARG A 19 2.84 42.95 -20.50
CA ARG A 19 1.82 42.41 -19.59
C ARG A 19 1.28 41.05 -20.06
N ARG A 20 0.94 40.91 -21.34
CA ARG A 20 0.50 39.61 -21.90
C ARG A 20 1.57 38.53 -21.81
N ARG A 21 2.86 38.90 -21.96
CA ARG A 21 3.96 37.93 -21.80
C ARG A 21 4.11 37.51 -20.35
N ASP A 22 4.01 38.43 -19.41
CA ASP A 22 4.08 38.13 -17.98
C ASP A 22 2.93 37.19 -17.56
N GLU A 23 1.70 37.42 -18.05
CA GLU A 23 0.57 36.51 -17.84
C GLU A 23 0.83 35.10 -18.40
N ILE A 24 1.43 34.99 -19.58
CA ILE A 24 1.79 33.69 -20.18
C ILE A 24 2.88 32.99 -19.37
N VAL A 25 3.88 33.75 -18.89
CA VAL A 25 4.95 33.21 -18.04
C VAL A 25 4.36 32.61 -16.77
N GLU A 26 3.46 33.33 -16.09
CA GLU A 26 2.81 32.85 -14.86
C GLU A 26 2.03 31.55 -15.10
N VAL A 27 1.29 31.46 -16.20
CA VAL A 27 0.56 30.23 -16.58
C VAL A 27 1.52 29.07 -16.87
N LEU A 28 2.62 29.34 -17.58
CA LEU A 28 3.62 28.32 -17.91
C LEU A 28 4.38 27.84 -16.68
N GLU A 29 4.72 28.74 -15.75
CA GLU A 29 5.36 28.40 -14.47
C GLU A 29 4.47 27.46 -13.65
N LYS A 30 3.19 27.80 -13.50
CA LYS A 30 2.22 26.93 -12.81
C LYS A 30 2.09 25.56 -13.48
N ALA A 31 2.02 25.52 -14.80
CA ALA A 31 1.96 24.26 -15.55
C ALA A 31 3.26 23.43 -15.40
N LEU A 32 4.41 24.10 -15.26
CA LEU A 32 5.69 23.44 -15.00
C LEU A 32 5.69 22.81 -13.61
N GLU A 33 5.24 23.53 -12.58
CA GLU A 33 5.13 23.02 -11.21
C GLU A 33 4.21 21.78 -11.12
N GLU A 34 3.07 21.82 -11.81
CA GLU A 34 2.14 20.68 -11.89
C GLU A 34 2.78 19.48 -12.59
N ARG A 35 3.53 19.70 -13.68
CA ARG A 35 4.28 18.64 -14.37
C ARG A 35 5.39 18.07 -13.51
N ASP A 36 6.15 18.90 -12.80
CA ASP A 36 7.22 18.47 -11.90
C ASP A 36 6.69 17.69 -10.68
N ALA A 37 5.50 18.05 -10.18
CA ALA A 37 4.79 17.25 -9.19
C ALA A 37 4.39 15.87 -9.75
N THR A 38 3.90 15.84 -10.99
CA THR A 38 3.51 14.59 -11.68
C THR A 38 4.72 13.69 -11.95
N ILE A 39 5.84 14.26 -12.41
CA ILE A 39 7.09 13.53 -12.64
C ILE A 39 7.57 12.89 -11.33
N ARG A 40 7.58 13.64 -10.23
CA ARG A 40 7.94 13.10 -8.91
C ARG A 40 7.01 11.98 -8.46
N TYR A 41 5.70 12.12 -8.67
CA TYR A 41 4.74 11.07 -8.37
C TYR A 41 5.01 9.79 -9.18
N LEU A 42 5.18 9.91 -10.50
CA LEU A 42 5.45 8.77 -11.38
C LEU A 42 6.80 8.13 -11.10
N GLN A 43 7.83 8.90 -10.75
CA GLN A 43 9.11 8.37 -10.31
C GLN A 43 8.95 7.54 -9.04
N ASN A 44 8.19 8.03 -8.05
CA ASN A 44 7.90 7.27 -6.84
C ASN A 44 7.13 5.96 -7.12
N GLU A 45 6.15 5.98 -8.02
CA GLU A 45 5.45 4.77 -8.48
C GLU A 45 6.40 3.79 -9.17
N ILE A 46 7.22 4.28 -10.11
CA ILE A 46 8.23 3.47 -10.79
C ILE A 46 9.22 2.87 -9.79
N ASP A 47 9.64 3.61 -8.77
CA ASP A 47 10.56 3.12 -7.74
C ASP A 47 9.92 2.05 -6.85
N LYS A 48 8.61 2.13 -6.57
CA LYS A 48 7.87 1.02 -5.92
C LYS A 48 7.86 -0.22 -6.81
N PHE A 49 7.53 -0.09 -8.10
CA PHE A 49 7.47 -1.24 -9.01
C PHE A 49 8.85 -1.82 -9.31
N ARG A 50 9.84 -0.96 -9.55
CA ARG A 50 11.24 -1.32 -9.72
C ARG A 50 11.73 -2.05 -8.48
N GLN A 51 11.29 -1.66 -7.28
CA GLN A 51 11.61 -2.38 -6.07
C GLN A 51 10.98 -3.77 -6.00
N ILE A 52 9.76 -3.99 -6.46
CA ILE A 52 9.21 -5.35 -6.58
C ILE A 52 10.06 -6.17 -7.57
N VAL A 53 10.42 -5.55 -8.69
CA VAL A 53 11.23 -6.17 -9.74
C VAL A 53 12.67 -6.43 -9.26
N GLU A 54 13.26 -5.52 -8.51
CA GLU A 54 14.57 -5.66 -7.87
C GLU A 54 14.50 -6.60 -6.66
N LEU A 55 13.41 -6.72 -5.93
CA LEU A 55 13.25 -7.80 -4.94
C LEU A 55 13.18 -9.17 -5.64
N ASN A 56 12.64 -9.22 -6.87
CA ASN A 56 12.70 -10.38 -7.75
C ASN A 56 14.07 -10.59 -8.43
N LEU A 57 14.93 -9.55 -8.52
CA LEU A 57 16.24 -9.58 -9.23
C LEU A 57 17.48 -9.46 -8.31
N ALA A 58 17.40 -8.88 -7.13
CA ALA A 58 18.47 -8.76 -6.12
C ALA A 58 18.64 -10.08 -5.36
N SER A 59 17.63 -10.95 -5.46
CA SER A 59 17.77 -12.38 -5.32
C SER A 59 18.66 -13.02 -6.42
N THR A 60 19.22 -12.24 -7.35
CA THR A 60 19.93 -12.79 -8.51
C THR A 60 21.28 -12.16 -8.88
N ALA A 61 21.83 -11.14 -8.23
CA ALA A 61 23.04 -10.46 -8.76
C ALA A 61 24.37 -10.76 -8.02
N THR A 62 25.20 -11.62 -8.62
CA THR A 62 26.64 -11.35 -8.79
C THR A 62 27.06 -11.70 -10.22
N ASP A 63 27.78 -10.75 -10.85
CA ASP A 63 28.53 -10.79 -12.12
C ASP A 63 27.76 -10.59 -13.46
N PRO A 64 28.06 -9.53 -14.26
CA PRO A 64 27.29 -9.17 -15.47
C PRO A 64 27.36 -10.17 -16.64
N ASN A 65 28.20 -11.21 -16.54
CA ASN A 65 28.38 -12.25 -17.55
C ASN A 65 27.80 -13.63 -17.14
N GLN A 66 27.10 -13.71 -16.01
CA GLN A 66 26.40 -14.92 -15.58
C GLN A 66 24.89 -14.70 -15.66
N ARG A 67 24.18 -15.58 -16.38
CA ARG A 67 22.71 -15.67 -16.31
C ARG A 67 22.28 -15.69 -14.84
N LEU A 68 21.64 -14.60 -14.41
CA LEU A 68 21.04 -14.39 -13.10
C LEU A 68 20.22 -15.64 -12.68
N LYS A 69 20.76 -16.46 -11.77
CA LYS A 69 20.05 -17.61 -11.21
C LYS A 69 19.04 -17.09 -10.17
N ARG A 70 17.75 -17.32 -10.43
CA ARG A 70 16.61 -17.02 -9.53
C ARG A 70 16.87 -17.56 -8.11
N GLN A 71 17.00 -16.72 -7.07
CA GLN A 71 16.89 -17.20 -5.68
C GLN A 71 15.42 -17.31 -5.29
N ALA A 72 15.11 -18.37 -4.54
CA ALA A 72 13.81 -18.58 -3.96
C ALA A 72 13.60 -17.64 -2.76
N ILE A 73 12.49 -16.90 -2.75
CA ILE A 73 12.00 -16.22 -1.56
C ILE A 73 11.16 -17.23 -0.79
N SER A 74 11.50 -17.47 0.47
CA SER A 74 10.76 -18.38 1.35
C SER A 74 10.24 -17.59 2.54
N ALA A 75 8.92 -17.70 2.79
CA ALA A 75 8.35 -17.26 4.05
C ALA A 75 8.81 -18.21 5.17
N GLU A 76 8.97 -17.69 6.38
CA GLU A 76 9.25 -18.53 7.54
C GLU A 76 8.12 -19.55 7.74
N PRO A 77 8.43 -20.84 7.99
CA PRO A 77 7.41 -21.85 8.22
C PRO A 77 6.71 -21.58 9.56
N LEU A 78 5.39 -21.35 9.53
CA LEU A 78 4.59 -21.26 10.74
C LEU A 78 4.57 -22.63 11.44
N ARG A 79 5.16 -22.71 12.64
CA ARG A 79 4.99 -23.87 13.52
C ARG A 79 3.53 -23.90 13.97
N GLY A 80 2.88 -25.07 13.90
CA GLY A 80 1.43 -25.28 14.09
C GLY A 80 0.81 -24.87 15.43
N ASP A 81 1.55 -24.17 16.30
CA ASP A 81 1.01 -23.51 17.49
C ASP A 81 0.33 -22.21 17.08
N THR A 82 -0.94 -22.32 16.73
CA THR A 82 -1.80 -21.17 16.43
C THR A 82 -2.07 -20.36 17.72
N LYS A 83 -1.10 -19.53 18.12
CA LYS A 83 -1.29 -18.61 19.25
C LYS A 83 -2.60 -17.83 19.06
N PRO A 84 -3.41 -17.66 20.12
CA PRO A 84 -4.61 -16.85 20.04
C PRO A 84 -4.20 -15.43 19.65
N VAL A 85 -4.85 -14.91 18.62
CA VAL A 85 -4.54 -13.58 18.11
C VAL A 85 -5.22 -12.58 19.05
N LEU A 86 -4.45 -11.65 19.61
CA LEU A 86 -4.95 -10.62 20.51
C LEU A 86 -5.81 -9.62 19.72
N LYS A 87 -7.01 -9.35 20.22
CA LYS A 87 -7.91 -8.36 19.65
C LYS A 87 -7.94 -7.11 20.52
N PHE A 88 -7.97 -5.96 19.87
CA PHE A 88 -8.00 -4.65 20.52
C PHE A 88 -9.27 -3.91 20.13
N THR A 89 -9.98 -3.39 21.13
CA THR A 89 -11.16 -2.54 20.93
C THR A 89 -10.75 -1.20 20.33
N LYS A 90 -11.50 -0.74 19.32
CA LYS A 90 -11.22 0.51 18.59
C LYS A 90 -12.51 1.26 18.32
N PRO A 91 -12.48 2.60 18.26
CA PRO A 91 -13.64 3.37 17.83
C PRO A 91 -13.98 3.07 16.37
N GLN A 92 -15.27 3.19 16.03
CA GLN A 92 -15.77 2.87 14.69
C GLN A 92 -15.04 3.68 13.59
N ARG A 93 -14.73 4.94 13.86
CA ARG A 93 -13.95 5.81 12.97
C ARG A 93 -12.59 5.21 12.61
N SER A 94 -11.83 4.74 13.60
CA SER A 94 -10.52 4.13 13.38
C SER A 94 -10.64 2.81 12.61
N ARG A 95 -11.67 2.01 12.90
CA ARG A 95 -11.95 0.76 12.17
C ARG A 95 -12.19 1.02 10.68
N GLU A 96 -13.01 2.02 10.36
CA GLU A 96 -13.30 2.43 8.98
C GLU A 96 -12.07 3.00 8.28
N LEU A 97 -11.27 3.80 8.98
CA LEU A 97 -10.02 4.34 8.46
C LEU A 97 -9.03 3.22 8.11
N ILE A 98 -8.81 2.28 9.03
CA ILE A 98 -7.91 1.14 8.79
C ILE A 98 -8.40 0.31 7.60
N LYS A 99 -9.69 -0.01 7.57
CA LYS A 99 -10.31 -0.75 6.46
C LYS A 99 -10.07 -0.04 5.12
N THR A 100 -10.31 1.27 5.08
CA THR A 100 -10.16 2.07 3.85
C THR A 100 -8.70 2.14 3.42
N ALA A 101 -7.77 2.32 4.35
CA ALA A 101 -6.34 2.34 4.06
C ALA A 101 -5.84 1.02 3.45
N ILE A 102 -6.35 -0.12 3.97
CA ILE A 102 -6.01 -1.45 3.44
C ILE A 102 -6.56 -1.65 2.02
N LEU A 103 -7.81 -1.23 1.77
CA LEU A 103 -8.46 -1.34 0.46
C LEU A 103 -7.85 -0.41 -0.60
N ASP A 104 -7.29 0.72 -0.18
CA ASP A 104 -6.59 1.67 -1.06
C ASP A 104 -5.15 1.22 -1.39
N ASN A 105 -4.56 0.32 -0.59
CA ASN A 105 -3.19 -0.13 -0.80
C ASN A 105 -3.09 -1.16 -1.93
N ASP A 106 -2.19 -0.93 -2.89
CA ASP A 106 -2.04 -1.78 -4.07
C ASP A 106 -1.70 -3.24 -3.79
N PHE A 107 -1.03 -3.51 -2.66
CA PHE A 107 -0.61 -4.85 -2.27
C PHE A 107 -1.65 -5.58 -1.40
N MET A 108 -2.59 -4.85 -0.79
CA MET A 108 -3.54 -5.39 0.17
C MET A 108 -5.01 -5.26 -0.25
N LYS A 109 -5.31 -4.58 -1.37
CA LYS A 109 -6.68 -4.36 -1.86
C LYS A 109 -7.46 -5.61 -2.24
N ASN A 110 -6.76 -6.71 -2.51
CA ASN A 110 -7.38 -7.99 -2.90
C ASN A 110 -7.62 -8.95 -1.72
N LEU A 111 -7.41 -8.49 -0.47
CA LEU A 111 -7.72 -9.28 0.71
C LEU A 111 -9.24 -9.46 0.88
N GLU A 112 -9.65 -10.62 1.38
CA GLU A 112 -11.06 -10.88 1.68
C GLU A 112 -11.57 -9.98 2.81
N LEU A 113 -12.87 -9.64 2.80
CA LEU A 113 -13.45 -8.79 3.84
C LEU A 113 -13.33 -9.39 5.25
N THR A 114 -13.34 -10.72 5.36
CA THR A 114 -13.10 -11.47 6.60
C THR A 114 -11.68 -11.25 7.12
N GLN A 115 -10.68 -11.40 6.25
CA GLN A 115 -9.27 -11.10 6.55
C GLN A 115 -9.07 -9.66 6.99
N ILE A 116 -9.65 -8.70 6.26
CA ILE A 116 -9.55 -7.27 6.59
C ILE A 116 -10.16 -7.00 7.97
N ARG A 117 -11.31 -7.59 8.29
CA ARG A 117 -11.93 -7.45 9.62
C ARG A 117 -11.03 -7.99 10.72
N GLU A 118 -10.42 -9.16 10.52
CA GLU A 118 -9.49 -9.72 11.49
C GLU A 118 -8.23 -8.85 11.65
N ILE A 119 -7.65 -8.36 10.56
CA ILE A 119 -6.51 -7.42 10.62
C ILE A 119 -6.90 -6.20 11.45
N VAL A 120 -8.04 -5.58 11.13
CA VAL A 120 -8.55 -4.42 11.88
C VAL A 120 -8.74 -4.74 13.36
N ASP A 121 -9.25 -5.93 13.71
CA ASP A 121 -9.42 -6.34 15.12
C ASP A 121 -8.08 -6.49 15.85
N CYS A 122 -7.04 -6.97 15.17
CA CYS A 122 -5.78 -7.35 15.80
C CYS A 122 -4.73 -6.24 15.83
N MET A 123 -4.95 -5.14 15.09
CA MET A 123 -4.07 -3.98 15.18
C MET A 123 -4.08 -3.34 16.58
N TYR A 124 -2.94 -2.84 17.04
CA TYR A 124 -2.80 -2.13 18.32
C TYR A 124 -2.29 -0.69 18.11
N PRO A 125 -2.62 0.26 19.01
CA PRO A 125 -2.23 1.66 18.82
C PRO A 125 -0.75 1.86 19.18
N VAL A 126 -0.08 2.72 18.41
CA VAL A 126 1.32 3.14 18.61
C VAL A 126 1.45 4.63 18.28
N THR A 127 2.18 5.37 19.09
CA THR A 127 2.39 6.82 18.89
C THR A 127 3.86 7.12 18.66
N PHE A 128 4.13 8.05 17.76
CA PHE A 128 5.48 8.49 17.39
C PHE A 128 5.53 10.02 17.43
N PRO A 129 6.43 10.63 18.22
CA PRO A 129 6.58 12.08 18.24
C PRO A 129 7.24 12.58 16.94
N SER A 130 7.02 13.85 16.60
CA SER A 130 7.71 14.50 15.49
C SER A 130 9.24 14.30 15.56
N GLY A 131 9.85 14.01 14.42
CA GLY A 131 11.28 13.72 14.25
C GLY A 131 11.68 12.27 14.52
N SER A 132 10.78 11.42 15.03
CA SER A 132 11.11 10.02 15.30
C SER A 132 11.12 9.16 14.03
N ILE A 133 12.01 8.17 14.00
CA ILE A 133 12.10 7.20 12.89
C ILE A 133 11.14 6.06 13.20
N ILE A 134 10.14 5.89 12.33
CA ILE A 134 9.11 4.83 12.44
C ILE A 134 9.63 3.55 11.78
N ILE A 135 10.27 3.69 10.62
CA ILE A 135 10.87 2.60 9.85
C ILE A 135 12.26 3.07 9.40
N GLN A 136 13.27 2.25 9.62
CA GLN A 136 14.63 2.51 9.16
C GLN A 136 14.95 1.64 7.95
N GLU A 137 15.51 2.24 6.89
CA GLU A 137 15.97 1.51 5.71
C GLU A 137 17.05 0.46 6.05
N GLY A 138 16.98 -0.72 5.44
CA GLY A 138 17.93 -1.81 5.63
C GLY A 138 17.63 -2.73 6.82
N ASP A 139 16.75 -2.32 7.72
CA ASP A 139 16.35 -3.14 8.87
C ASP A 139 15.45 -4.31 8.46
N VAL A 140 15.42 -5.36 9.28
CA VAL A 140 14.45 -6.45 9.10
C VAL A 140 13.09 -5.97 9.60
N GLY A 141 12.12 -5.82 8.69
CA GLY A 141 10.79 -5.33 9.02
C GLY A 141 9.81 -6.45 9.39
N SER A 142 9.29 -6.42 10.61
CA SER A 142 8.31 -7.40 11.11
C SER A 142 6.95 -6.82 11.46
N THR A 143 6.67 -5.55 11.14
CA THR A 143 5.43 -4.86 11.52
C THR A 143 4.92 -3.99 10.38
N VAL A 144 3.61 -4.05 10.11
CA VAL A 144 2.89 -3.12 9.22
C VAL A 144 2.20 -2.07 10.07
N PHE A 145 2.19 -0.83 9.59
CA PHE A 145 1.47 0.26 10.23
C PHE A 145 0.37 0.82 9.32
N VAL A 146 -0.68 1.38 9.93
CA VAL A 146 -1.65 2.25 9.29
C VAL A 146 -1.68 3.56 10.05
N MET A 147 -1.40 4.67 9.37
CA MET A 147 -1.38 5.98 10.00
C MET A 147 -2.81 6.51 10.18
N GLU A 148 -3.24 6.72 11.41
CA GLU A 148 -4.52 7.34 11.75
C GLU A 148 -4.44 8.86 11.72
N GLU A 149 -3.36 9.42 12.26
CA GLU A 149 -3.13 10.85 12.35
C GLU A 149 -1.65 11.18 12.13
N GLY A 150 -1.39 12.35 11.55
CA GLY A 150 -0.06 12.90 11.34
C GLY A 150 0.41 12.85 9.89
N LYS A 151 1.68 13.17 9.70
CA LYS A 151 2.38 13.18 8.42
C LYS A 151 3.76 12.55 8.59
N VAL A 152 4.20 11.80 7.59
CA VAL A 152 5.51 11.15 7.57
C VAL A 152 6.26 11.47 6.29
N GLU A 153 7.57 11.57 6.38
CA GLU A 153 8.48 11.73 5.24
C GLU A 153 9.15 10.40 4.93
N VAL A 154 9.19 10.06 3.65
CA VAL A 154 9.82 8.85 3.12
C VAL A 154 11.11 9.25 2.43
N SER A 155 12.21 8.61 2.80
CA SER A 155 13.53 8.80 2.20
C SER A 155 14.22 7.48 1.89
N ARG A 156 15.07 7.47 0.87
CA ARG A 156 15.91 6.32 0.49
C ARG A 156 17.31 6.81 0.15
N ASP A 157 18.34 6.11 0.63
CA ASP A 157 19.74 6.51 0.43
C ASP A 157 19.98 7.99 0.84
N GLY A 158 19.27 8.44 1.88
CA GLY A 158 19.30 9.83 2.36
C GLY A 158 18.58 10.86 1.47
N LYS A 159 17.95 10.45 0.37
CA LYS A 159 17.18 11.34 -0.52
C LYS A 159 15.70 11.30 -0.18
N TYR A 160 15.09 12.47 -0.05
CA TYR A 160 13.64 12.60 0.10
C TYR A 160 12.91 12.09 -1.15
N LEU A 161 11.90 11.24 -0.95
CA LEU A 161 11.07 10.69 -2.01
C LEU A 161 9.67 11.31 -2.00
N SER A 162 9.00 11.28 -0.85
CA SER A 162 7.62 11.75 -0.72
C SER A 162 7.22 12.01 0.73
N THR A 163 6.11 12.71 0.91
CA THR A 163 5.42 12.85 2.20
C THR A 163 4.11 12.10 2.12
N LEU A 164 3.82 11.27 3.11
CA LEU A 164 2.56 10.55 3.23
C LEU A 164 1.70 11.19 4.32
N GLN A 165 0.40 11.27 4.05
CA GLN A 165 -0.62 11.73 4.99
C GLN A 165 -1.37 10.54 5.58
N HIS A 166 -2.18 10.79 6.61
CA HIS A 166 -3.03 9.79 7.26
C HIS A 166 -3.85 8.93 6.28
N GLY A 167 -4.27 7.74 6.74
CA GLY A 167 -5.01 6.78 5.93
C GLY A 167 -4.13 5.98 4.96
N LYS A 168 -2.81 5.97 5.18
CA LYS A 168 -1.85 5.20 4.38
C LYS A 168 -1.25 4.05 5.19
N VAL A 169 -1.03 2.93 4.50
CA VAL A 169 -0.31 1.76 5.01
C VAL A 169 1.19 1.99 4.85
N LEU A 170 1.97 1.63 5.86
CA LEU A 170 3.42 1.77 5.87
C LEU A 170 4.09 0.42 6.18
N GLY A 171 5.10 0.07 5.39
CA GLY A 171 5.97 -1.08 5.70
C GLY A 171 5.39 -2.44 5.35
N GLU A 172 4.38 -2.49 4.48
CA GLU A 172 3.72 -3.68 3.97
C GLU A 172 4.66 -4.62 3.21
N LEU A 173 5.61 -4.06 2.44
CA LEU A 173 6.51 -4.83 1.57
C LEU A 173 7.37 -5.83 2.35
N ALA A 174 7.86 -5.43 3.54
CA ALA A 174 8.73 -6.26 4.36
C ALA A 174 8.04 -7.53 4.86
N ILE A 175 6.70 -7.49 5.02
CA ILE A 175 5.92 -8.64 5.46
C ILE A 175 5.47 -9.51 4.28
N LEU A 176 5.13 -8.91 3.15
CA LEU A 176 4.67 -9.64 1.97
C LEU A 176 5.80 -10.37 1.25
N TYR A 177 7.01 -9.79 1.19
CA TYR A 177 8.13 -10.32 0.42
C TYR A 177 9.31 -10.80 1.28
N ASN A 178 9.13 -10.88 2.61
CA ASN A 178 10.18 -11.25 3.57
C ASN A 178 11.51 -10.53 3.32
N CYS A 179 11.45 -9.23 3.07
CA CYS A 179 12.60 -8.41 2.70
C CYS A 179 12.93 -7.37 3.78
N LYS A 180 14.12 -6.77 3.65
CA LYS A 180 14.53 -5.63 4.47
C LYS A 180 13.66 -4.41 4.15
N ARG A 181 13.54 -3.50 5.11
CA ARG A 181 12.90 -2.20 4.95
C ARG A 181 13.57 -1.44 3.82
N THR A 182 12.74 -0.86 2.97
CA THR A 182 13.11 -0.39 1.63
C THR A 182 13.34 1.11 1.54
N ALA A 183 12.95 1.82 2.58
CA ALA A 183 13.02 3.26 2.72
C ALA A 183 12.95 3.56 4.22
N THR A 184 13.50 4.70 4.61
CA THR A 184 13.36 5.26 5.94
C THR A 184 12.09 6.10 5.98
N ILE A 185 11.29 5.95 7.03
CA ILE A 185 10.07 6.73 7.27
C ILE A 185 10.21 7.46 8.59
N THR A 186 10.18 8.78 8.53
CA THR A 186 10.35 9.68 9.67
C THR A 186 9.05 10.44 9.92
N ALA A 187 8.65 10.56 11.18
CA ALA A 187 7.49 11.35 11.59
C ALA A 187 7.76 12.85 11.35
N ALA A 188 7.03 13.48 10.43
CA ALA A 188 7.12 14.93 10.21
C ALA A 188 6.37 15.70 11.30
N THR A 189 5.26 15.13 11.78
CA THR A 189 4.47 15.63 12.91
C THR A 189 4.36 14.54 13.96
N ASP A 190 3.70 14.84 15.09
CA ASP A 190 3.23 13.77 15.97
C ASP A 190 2.27 12.85 15.19
N CYS A 191 2.49 11.55 15.31
CA CYS A 191 1.82 10.52 14.55
C CYS A 191 1.13 9.53 15.48
N GLN A 192 -0.12 9.20 15.15
CA GLN A 192 -0.85 8.08 15.74
C GLN A 192 -1.02 7.01 14.67
N LEU A 193 -0.58 5.79 14.99
CA LEU A 193 -0.59 4.67 14.07
C LEU A 193 -1.23 3.44 14.72
N TRP A 194 -1.76 2.57 13.87
CA TRP A 194 -2.16 1.22 14.22
C TRP A 194 -1.10 0.27 13.69
N ALA A 195 -0.66 -0.69 14.49
CA ALA A 195 0.39 -1.64 14.15
C ALA A 195 -0.14 -3.07 14.16
N ILE A 196 0.36 -3.91 13.26
CA ILE A 196 0.17 -5.37 13.28
C ILE A 196 1.48 -6.07 12.97
N ASP A 197 1.80 -7.09 13.76
CA ASP A 197 3.03 -7.84 13.61
C ASP A 197 2.89 -8.93 12.53
N ARG A 198 4.02 -9.29 11.91
CA ARG A 198 4.13 -10.29 10.85
C ARG A 198 3.45 -11.60 11.22
N GLN A 199 3.70 -12.11 12.42
CA GLN A 199 3.14 -13.38 12.88
C GLN A 199 1.62 -13.32 12.97
N CYS A 200 1.07 -12.22 13.49
CA CYS A 200 -0.36 -11.98 13.57
C CYS A 200 -0.98 -11.90 12.17
N PHE A 201 -0.37 -11.10 11.29
CA PHE A 201 -0.81 -10.95 9.90
C PHE A 201 -0.83 -12.30 9.15
N GLN A 202 0.27 -13.06 9.20
CA GLN A 202 0.38 -14.38 8.55
C GLN A 202 -0.63 -15.38 9.12
N THR A 203 -0.86 -15.36 10.43
CA THR A 203 -1.86 -16.23 11.08
C THR A 203 -3.27 -15.95 10.54
N ILE A 204 -3.64 -14.68 10.36
CA ILE A 204 -4.94 -14.30 9.80
C ILE A 204 -5.06 -14.78 8.35
N MET A 205 -4.04 -14.55 7.52
CA MET A 205 -4.03 -14.99 6.12
C MET A 205 -4.23 -16.51 5.99
N MET A 206 -3.61 -17.30 6.87
CA MET A 206 -3.72 -18.76 6.84
C MET A 206 -5.06 -19.27 7.40
N ARG A 207 -5.53 -18.70 8.51
CA ARG A 207 -6.77 -19.15 9.17
C ARG A 207 -7.99 -18.99 8.28
N THR A 208 -8.11 -17.90 7.53
CA THR A 208 -9.25 -17.73 6.63
C THR A 208 -9.23 -18.75 5.50
N GLY A 209 -8.06 -19.07 4.94
CA GLY A 209 -7.92 -20.11 3.92
C GLY A 209 -8.32 -21.50 4.43
N LEU A 210 -7.82 -21.89 5.61
CA LEU A 210 -8.14 -23.19 6.21
C LEU A 210 -9.60 -23.30 6.68
N SER A 211 -10.16 -22.24 7.27
CA SER A 211 -11.58 -22.23 7.68
C SER A 211 -12.50 -22.34 6.47
N ARG A 212 -12.23 -21.58 5.40
CA ARG A 212 -12.99 -21.66 4.16
C ARG A 212 -12.92 -23.05 3.53
N GLN A 213 -11.73 -23.64 3.48
CA GLN A 213 -11.53 -24.99 2.96
C GLN A 213 -12.29 -26.04 3.78
N ALA A 214 -12.26 -25.93 5.11
CA ALA A 214 -13.01 -26.81 6.00
C ALA A 214 -14.53 -26.66 5.80
N GLU A 215 -15.04 -25.42 5.82
CA GLU A 215 -16.46 -25.11 5.61
C GLU A 215 -16.97 -25.62 4.25
N TYR A 216 -16.20 -25.42 3.18
CA TYR A 216 -16.56 -25.90 1.85
C TYR A 216 -16.47 -27.42 1.75
N THR A 217 -15.47 -28.04 2.37
CA THR A 217 -15.35 -29.51 2.39
C THR A 217 -16.52 -30.12 3.16
N ASP A 218 -16.90 -29.55 4.30
CA ASP A 218 -18.04 -29.99 5.09
C ASP A 218 -19.36 -29.78 4.34
N PHE A 219 -19.51 -28.65 3.64
CA PHE A 219 -20.63 -28.41 2.74
C PHE A 219 -20.71 -29.46 1.63
N LEU A 220 -19.62 -29.74 0.93
CA LEU A 220 -19.60 -30.75 -0.14
C LEU A 220 -19.91 -32.15 0.40
N LYS A 221 -19.41 -32.51 1.59
CA LYS A 221 -19.76 -33.79 2.26
C LYS A 221 -21.26 -33.90 2.58
N SER A 222 -21.92 -32.77 2.83
CA SER A 222 -23.37 -32.75 3.10
C SER A 222 -24.22 -33.03 1.85
N VAL A 223 -23.68 -32.80 0.65
CA VAL A 223 -24.41 -33.02 -0.61
C VAL A 223 -24.34 -34.50 -1.02
N PRO A 224 -25.48 -35.17 -1.25
CA PRO A 224 -25.52 -36.62 -1.53
C PRO A 224 -24.63 -37.07 -2.70
N ILE A 225 -24.46 -36.23 -3.73
CA ILE A 225 -23.67 -36.55 -4.92
C ILE A 225 -22.15 -36.55 -4.66
N PHE A 226 -21.69 -35.77 -3.67
CA PHE A 226 -20.26 -35.59 -3.37
C PHE A 226 -19.82 -36.33 -2.10
N LYS A 227 -20.77 -36.82 -1.29
CA LYS A 227 -20.54 -37.49 0.00
C LYS A 227 -19.52 -38.64 -0.03
N ASN A 228 -19.48 -39.40 -1.13
CA ASN A 228 -18.63 -40.58 -1.25
C ASN A 228 -17.31 -40.32 -2.01
N LEU A 229 -17.02 -39.06 -2.35
CA LEU A 229 -15.76 -38.72 -2.99
C LEU A 229 -14.61 -38.74 -1.98
N PRO A 230 -13.38 -39.11 -2.42
CA PRO A 230 -12.19 -38.99 -1.59
C PRO A 230 -11.96 -37.55 -1.11
N GLU A 231 -11.42 -37.40 0.10
CA GLU A 231 -11.17 -36.08 0.71
C GLU A 231 -10.22 -35.22 -0.12
N GLU A 232 -9.20 -35.81 -0.75
CA GLU A 232 -8.33 -35.11 -1.70
C GLU A 232 -9.08 -34.52 -2.90
N THR A 233 -10.13 -35.19 -3.38
CA THR A 233 -10.97 -34.71 -4.48
C THR A 233 -11.85 -33.56 -4.02
N LEU A 234 -12.41 -33.66 -2.81
CA LEU A 234 -13.23 -32.60 -2.22
C LEU A 234 -12.42 -31.32 -1.99
N ILE A 235 -11.18 -31.45 -1.52
CA ILE A 235 -10.24 -30.33 -1.38
C ILE A 235 -10.02 -29.62 -2.72
N LYS A 236 -9.71 -30.40 -3.78
CA LYS A 236 -9.51 -29.83 -5.12
C LYS A 236 -10.75 -29.13 -5.65
N ILE A 237 -11.95 -29.65 -5.36
CA ILE A 237 -13.21 -29.00 -5.73
C ILE A 237 -13.40 -27.72 -4.90
N SER A 238 -13.13 -27.75 -3.59
CA SER A 238 -13.28 -26.58 -2.71
C SER A 238 -12.38 -25.42 -3.12
N ASP A 239 -11.20 -25.69 -3.68
CA ASP A 239 -10.24 -24.66 -4.11
C ASP A 239 -10.73 -23.86 -5.33
N VAL A 240 -11.65 -24.40 -6.14
CA VAL A 240 -12.22 -23.74 -7.33
C VAL A 240 -13.67 -23.28 -7.14
N LEU A 241 -14.23 -23.41 -5.93
CA LEU A 241 -15.56 -22.88 -5.64
C LEU A 241 -15.54 -21.35 -5.54
N GLU A 242 -16.41 -20.71 -6.33
CA GLU A 242 -16.66 -19.27 -6.28
C GLU A 242 -17.98 -18.98 -5.57
N GLU A 243 -17.95 -18.06 -4.60
CA GLU A 243 -19.14 -17.59 -3.90
C GLU A 243 -19.75 -16.39 -4.64
N THR A 244 -21.01 -16.51 -5.05
CA THR A 244 -21.74 -15.40 -5.68
C THR A 244 -22.83 -14.89 -4.74
N LEU A 245 -22.71 -13.63 -4.32
CA LEU A 245 -23.75 -12.97 -3.53
C LEU A 245 -24.82 -12.40 -4.47
N LEU A 246 -26.02 -12.97 -4.42
CA LEU A 246 -27.19 -12.44 -5.14
C LEU A 246 -27.85 -11.35 -4.29
N SER A 247 -27.75 -10.09 -4.73
CA SER A 247 -28.54 -9.00 -4.16
C SER A 247 -30.00 -9.19 -4.56
N ALA A 248 -30.90 -9.34 -3.60
CA ALA A 248 -32.34 -9.39 -3.86
C ALA A 248 -32.78 -8.06 -4.47
N ILE A 249 -33.08 -8.05 -5.77
CA ILE A 249 -33.88 -7.01 -6.39
C ILE A 249 -35.29 -7.21 -5.84
N ILE A 250 -35.61 -6.51 -4.74
CA ILE A 250 -36.99 -6.35 -4.29
C ILE A 250 -37.64 -5.41 -5.30
N ASN A 251 -38.15 -5.98 -6.40
CA ASN A 251 -39.07 -5.28 -7.30
C ASN A 251 -40.33 -4.96 -6.49
N LYS A 252 -40.53 -3.66 -6.24
CA LYS A 252 -41.82 -3.10 -5.80
C LYS A 252 -42.79 -3.06 -6.97
#